data_AF-U1NBB2-F1
#
_entry.id   AF-U1NBB2-F1
#
_cell.length_a   1.000
_cell.length_b   1.000
_cell.length_c   1.000
_cell.angle_alpha   90.00
_cell.angle_beta   90.00
_cell.angle_gamma   90.00
#
_symmetry.space_group_name_H-M   'P 1'
#
loop_
_entity.id
_entity.type
_entity.pdbx_description
1 polymer ?
#
loop_
_entity_poly.entity_id
_entity_poly.type
_entity_poly.pdbx_seq_one_letter_code
_entity_poly.pdbx_strand_id
1 'polypeptide(L)'
;MQIALRVAIDLAVMIIGGAIFAVFWVETTGMGPESTAEDIQGSGMQIPGFRKNPQVIEKVMNRYIPQVTVIGGALVGLLAVLANLLGTIGNVSGTGLLLTVSITYKLYEEIAEEQLMEMHPMMRQMFGNE
;
A
#
# COMPACT_ATOMS: atom_id res chain seq x y z
N MET A 1 -11.96 -16.90 -29.49
CA MET A 1 -10.57 -17.31 -29.20
C MET A 1 -9.63 -16.12 -28.99
N GLN A 2 -9.56 -15.16 -29.93
CA GLN A 2 -8.57 -14.07 -29.89
C GLN A 2 -8.71 -13.11 -28.70
N ILE A 3 -9.94 -12.80 -28.26
CA ILE A 3 -10.20 -11.93 -27.10
C ILE A 3 -9.71 -12.59 -25.80
N ALA A 4 -10.03 -13.87 -25.59
CA ALA A 4 -9.59 -14.61 -24.40
C ALA A 4 -8.05 -14.70 -24.31
N LEU A 5 -7.37 -14.86 -25.45
CA LEU A 5 -5.91 -14.87 -25.51
C LEU A 5 -5.30 -13.52 -25.13
N ARG A 6 -5.86 -12.41 -25.65
CA ARG A 6 -5.41 -11.05 -25.30
C ARG A 6 -5.60 -10.78 -23.81
N VAL A 7 -6.79 -11.06 -23.27
CA VAL A 7 -7.09 -10.86 -21.86
C VAL A 7 -6.18 -11.70 -20.96
N ALA A 8 -5.85 -12.94 -21.35
CA ALA A 8 -4.92 -13.77 -20.58
C ALA A 8 -3.48 -13.20 -20.57
N ILE A 9 -3.02 -12.68 -21.70
CA ILE A 9 -1.69 -12.05 -21.80
C ILE A 9 -1.67 -10.74 -20.98
N ASP A 10 -2.68 -9.89 -21.15
CA ASP A 10 -2.79 -8.63 -20.42
C ASP A 10 -2.85 -8.88 -18.91
N LEU A 11 -3.60 -9.89 -18.48
CA LEU A 11 -3.69 -10.31 -17.08
C LEU A 11 -2.34 -10.76 -16.54
N ALA A 12 -1.64 -11.64 -17.24
CA ALA A 12 -0.34 -12.14 -16.81
C ALA A 12 0.70 -11.01 -16.72
N VAL A 13 0.76 -10.14 -17.73
CA VAL A 13 1.69 -9.01 -17.76
C VAL A 13 1.39 -8.03 -16.64
N MET A 14 0.12 -7.70 -16.40
CA MET A 14 -0.25 -6.72 -15.39
C MET A 14 -0.05 -7.23 -13.97
N ILE A 15 -0.32 -8.51 -13.69
CA ILE A 15 -0.08 -9.12 -12.39
C ILE A 15 1.42 -9.22 -12.10
N ILE A 16 2.21 -9.74 -13.05
CA ILE A 16 3.65 -9.92 -12.88
C ILE A 16 4.34 -8.55 -12.80
N GLY A 17 4.00 -7.64 -13.72
CA GLY A 17 4.53 -6.28 -13.72
C GLY A 17 4.14 -5.50 -12.46
N GLY A 18 2.88 -5.62 -12.01
CA GLY A 18 2.39 -4.99 -10.79
C GLY A 18 3.10 -5.51 -9.54
N ALA A 19 3.35 -6.81 -9.44
CA ALA A 19 4.10 -7.40 -8.33
C ALA A 19 5.57 -6.93 -8.30
N ILE A 20 6.26 -6.95 -9.46
CA ILE A 20 7.65 -6.46 -9.56
C ILE A 20 7.71 -4.97 -9.22
N PHE A 21 6.80 -4.18 -9.77
CA PHE A 21 6.75 -2.74 -9.54
C PHE A 21 6.49 -2.42 -8.07
N ALA A 22 5.59 -3.15 -7.40
CA ALA A 22 5.33 -2.96 -5.97
C ALA A 22 6.56 -3.22 -5.11
N VAL A 23 7.33 -4.28 -5.41
CA VAL A 23 8.58 -4.58 -4.69
C VAL A 23 9.62 -3.47 -4.89
N PHE A 24 9.82 -3.03 -6.14
CA PHE A 24 10.72 -1.92 -6.44
C PHE A 24 10.29 -0.61 -5.78
N TRP A 25 8.98 -0.35 -5.74
CA TRP A 25 8.41 0.84 -5.13
C TRP A 25 8.74 0.89 -3.64
N VAL A 26 8.49 -0.21 -2.92
CA VAL A 26 8.78 -0.32 -1.49
C VAL A 26 10.25 -0.08 -1.16
N GLU A 27 11.16 -0.64 -1.96
CA GLU A 27 12.60 -0.45 -1.79
C GLU A 27 13.02 1.01 -2.08
N THR A 28 12.46 1.62 -3.13
CA THR A 28 12.87 2.96 -3.58
C THR A 28 12.30 4.07 -2.70
N THR A 29 11.09 3.91 -2.16
CA THR A 29 10.44 4.93 -1.32
C THR A 29 10.83 4.81 0.15
N GLY A 30 11.69 3.87 0.53
CA GLY A 30 12.00 3.61 1.92
C GLY A 30 10.78 3.15 2.72
N MET A 31 9.88 2.35 2.14
CA MET A 31 8.80 1.67 2.87
C MET A 31 9.22 0.26 3.32
N GLY A 32 10.53 0.04 3.41
CA GLY A 32 11.11 -1.24 3.78
C GLY A 32 10.90 -1.62 5.25
N PRO A 33 11.28 -2.84 5.63
CA PRO A 33 11.19 -3.34 7.00
C PRO A 33 11.98 -2.55 8.04
N GLU A 34 13.14 -2.01 7.64
CA GLU A 34 14.03 -1.22 8.49
C GLU A 34 13.41 0.14 8.81
N SER A 35 13.06 0.92 7.78
CA SER A 35 12.43 2.23 7.94
C SER A 35 11.09 2.15 8.68
N THR A 36 10.25 1.16 8.35
CA THR A 36 8.98 0.95 9.06
C THR A 36 9.21 0.60 10.54
N ALA A 37 10.26 -0.15 10.86
CA ALA A 37 10.59 -0.47 12.25
C ALA A 37 11.13 0.76 13.01
N GLU A 38 11.91 1.62 12.35
CA GLU A 38 12.36 2.90 12.89
C GLU A 38 11.18 3.84 13.16
N ASP A 39 10.24 3.97 12.22
CA ASP A 39 9.03 4.79 12.37
C ASP A 39 8.12 4.31 13.52
N ILE A 40 7.94 2.99 13.66
CA ILE A 40 7.17 2.39 14.76
C ILE A 40 7.85 2.69 16.10
N GLN A 41 9.18 2.65 16.16
CA GLN A 41 9.91 2.98 17.38
C GLN A 41 9.85 4.47 17.70
N GLY A 42 10.01 5.33 16.69
CA GLY A 42 9.98 6.79 16.80
C GLY A 42 8.63 7.34 17.25
N SER A 43 7.53 6.72 16.83
CA SER A 43 6.17 7.06 17.28
C SER A 43 5.83 6.67 18.73
N GLY A 44 6.82 6.23 19.51
CA GLY A 44 6.63 5.83 20.91
C GLY A 44 5.88 4.50 21.09
N MET A 45 5.58 3.81 19.99
CA MET A 45 4.85 2.54 19.98
C MET A 45 5.78 1.41 20.42
N GLN A 46 5.62 0.94 21.66
CA GLN A 46 6.34 -0.24 22.17
C GLN A 46 5.48 -1.48 22.00
N ILE A 47 6.01 -2.53 21.35
CA ILE A 47 5.42 -3.86 21.44
C ILE A 47 5.55 -4.34 22.90
N PRO A 48 4.43 -4.53 23.63
CA PRO A 48 4.49 -4.95 25.03
C PRO A 48 5.21 -6.30 25.13
N GLY A 49 6.27 -6.40 25.94
CA GLY A 49 6.98 -7.65 26.22
C GLY A 49 8.38 -7.81 25.61
N PHE A 50 8.86 -6.87 24.78
CA PHE A 50 10.25 -6.89 24.27
C PHE A 50 11.04 -5.67 24.78
N ARG A 51 12.32 -5.87 25.15
CA ARG A 51 13.26 -4.75 25.33
C ARG A 51 13.32 -3.95 24.02
N LYS A 52 13.47 -2.62 24.09
CA LYS A 52 13.58 -1.66 22.97
C LYS A 52 14.69 -2.04 21.97
N ASN A 53 14.49 -3.09 21.18
CA ASN A 53 15.44 -3.54 20.18
C ASN A 53 14.76 -3.47 18.80
N PRO A 54 15.05 -2.44 17.99
CA PRO A 54 14.51 -2.31 16.63
C PRO A 54 14.71 -3.57 15.77
N GLN A 55 15.79 -4.32 16.02
CA GLN A 55 16.07 -5.58 15.30
C GLN A 55 14.97 -6.63 15.43
N VAL A 56 14.22 -6.64 16.54
CA VAL A 56 13.10 -7.59 16.72
C VAL A 56 11.90 -7.17 15.88
N ILE A 57 11.59 -5.88 15.84
CA ILE A 57 10.48 -5.31 15.07
C ILE A 57 10.78 -5.47 13.57
N GLU A 58 11.99 -5.12 13.16
CA GLU A 58 12.49 -5.28 11.78
C GLU A 58 12.38 -6.73 11.32
N LYS A 59 12.76 -7.71 12.16
CA LYS A 59 12.68 -9.14 11.80
C LYS A 59 11.25 -9.62 11.55
N VAL A 60 10.28 -9.04 12.27
CA VAL A 60 8.85 -9.30 12.06
C VAL A 60 8.41 -8.64 10.75
N MET A 61 8.73 -7.36 10.54
CA MET A 61 8.40 -6.62 9.31
C MET A 61 9.02 -7.24 8.05
N ASN A 62 10.24 -7.78 8.15
CA ASN A 62 10.94 -8.50 7.08
C ASN A 62 10.17 -9.74 6.60
N ARG A 63 9.32 -10.33 7.44
CA ARG A 63 8.44 -11.43 7.05
C ARG A 63 7.17 -10.94 6.36
N TYR A 64 6.59 -9.84 6.84
CA TYR A 64 5.27 -9.38 6.41
C TYR A 64 5.31 -8.45 5.19
N ILE A 65 6.19 -7.44 5.18
CA ILE A 65 6.23 -6.42 4.12
C ILE A 65 6.44 -7.07 2.74
N PRO A 66 7.44 -7.95 2.51
CA PRO A 66 7.62 -8.54 1.18
C PRO A 66 6.41 -9.36 0.71
N GLN A 67 5.74 -10.07 1.63
CA GLN A 67 4.56 -10.88 1.30
C GLN A 67 3.35 -10.00 0.94
N VAL A 68 3.08 -8.98 1.75
CA VAL A 68 1.96 -8.05 1.51
C VAL A 68 2.19 -7.23 0.25
N THR A 69 3.43 -6.82 -0.04
CA THR A 69 3.80 -6.07 -1.24
C THR A 69 3.57 -6.88 -2.52
N VAL A 70 3.99 -8.16 -2.55
CA VAL A 70 3.78 -9.01 -3.73
C VAL A 70 2.29 -9.31 -3.94
N ILE A 71 1.55 -9.61 -2.88
CA ILE A 71 0.10 -9.86 -2.96
C ILE A 71 -0.63 -8.59 -3.38
N GLY A 72 -0.29 -7.44 -2.78
CA GLY A 72 -0.88 -6.14 -3.09
C GLY A 72 -0.61 -5.72 -4.53
N GLY A 73 0.64 -5.85 -5.01
CA GLY A 73 1.00 -5.55 -6.40
C GLY A 73 0.28 -6.46 -7.40
N ALA A 74 0.15 -7.75 -7.10
CA ALA A 74 -0.61 -8.69 -7.92
C ALA A 74 -2.11 -8.36 -7.96
N LEU A 75 -2.71 -8.02 -6.81
CA LEU A 75 -4.12 -7.61 -6.71
C LEU A 75 -4.39 -6.29 -7.47
N VAL A 76 -3.50 -5.31 -7.37
CA VAL A 76 -3.60 -4.06 -8.14
C VAL A 76 -3.52 -4.36 -9.64
N GLY A 77 -2.61 -5.24 -10.06
CA GLY A 77 -2.51 -5.67 -11.46
C GLY A 77 -3.79 -6.35 -11.96
N LEU A 78 -4.39 -7.22 -11.15
CA LEU A 78 -5.69 -7.85 -11.42
C LEU A 78 -6.81 -6.81 -11.53
N LEU A 79 -6.90 -5.88 -10.58
CA LEU A 79 -7.90 -4.81 -10.57
C LEU A 79 -7.79 -3.94 -11.81
N ALA A 80 -6.57 -3.58 -12.23
CA ALA A 80 -6.35 -2.79 -13.44
C ALA A 80 -6.90 -3.48 -14.70
N VAL A 81 -6.71 -4.80 -14.82
CA VAL A 81 -7.26 -5.58 -15.93
C VAL A 81 -8.79 -5.64 -15.86
N LEU A 82 -9.35 -5.92 -14.69
CA LEU A 82 -10.81 -5.90 -14.48
C LEU A 82 -11.41 -4.54 -14.83
N ALA A 83 -10.75 -3.46 -14.43
CA ALA A 83 -11.22 -2.12 -14.75
C ALA A 83 -11.11 -1.82 -16.24
N ASN A 84 -10.06 -2.24 -16.94
CA ASN A 84 -10.00 -2.09 -18.40
C ASN A 84 -11.13 -2.85 -19.11
N LEU A 85 -11.52 -4.03 -18.60
CA LEU A 85 -12.68 -4.79 -19.12
C LEU A 85 -14.02 -4.10 -18.84
N LEU A 86 -14.17 -3.45 -17.69
CA LEU A 86 -15.39 -2.69 -17.33
C LEU A 86 -15.45 -1.32 -18.04
N GLY A 87 -14.32 -0.64 -18.18
CA GLY A 87 -14.17 0.67 -18.82
C GLY A 87 -14.35 0.64 -20.33
N THR A 88 -14.10 -0.50 -20.99
CA THR A 88 -14.47 -0.71 -22.41
C THR A 88 -15.96 -0.53 -22.71
N ILE A 89 -16.83 -0.51 -21.69
CA ILE A 89 -18.28 -0.32 -21.86
C ILE A 89 -18.67 1.17 -21.89
N GLY A 90 -17.79 2.10 -21.48
CA GLY A 90 -18.18 3.49 -21.26
C GLY A 90 -17.10 4.53 -21.54
N ASN A 91 -16.46 4.53 -22.71
CA ASN A 91 -15.57 5.59 -23.26
C ASN A 91 -14.50 6.21 -22.32
N VAL A 92 -14.27 5.64 -21.13
CA VAL A 92 -13.38 6.11 -20.08
C VAL A 92 -12.42 4.97 -19.77
N SER A 93 -11.12 5.27 -19.71
CA SER A 93 -10.10 4.30 -19.34
C SER A 93 -10.35 3.78 -17.93
N GLY A 94 -10.63 2.48 -17.79
CA GLY A 94 -10.95 1.87 -16.50
C GLY A 94 -9.82 1.98 -15.47
N THR A 95 -8.57 1.98 -15.94
CA THR A 95 -7.41 2.23 -15.07
C THR A 95 -7.46 3.64 -14.46
N GLY A 96 -7.87 4.65 -15.23
CA GLY A 96 -8.03 6.03 -14.73
C GLY A 96 -9.16 6.17 -13.72
N LEU A 97 -10.22 5.37 -13.87
CA LEU A 97 -11.32 5.33 -12.91
C LEU A 97 -10.89 4.74 -11.56
N LEU A 98 -10.12 3.63 -11.57
CA LEU A 98 -9.55 3.07 -10.36
C LEU A 98 -8.62 4.06 -9.66
N LEU A 99 -7.71 4.69 -10.40
CA LEU A 99 -6.79 5.68 -9.84
C LEU A 99 -7.54 6.83 -9.19
N THR A 100 -8.57 7.37 -9.87
CA THR A 100 -9.40 8.44 -9.32
C THR A 100 -10.02 8.02 -7.99
N VAL A 101 -10.68 6.86 -7.94
CA VAL A 101 -11.30 6.36 -6.71
C VAL A 101 -10.26 6.14 -5.61
N SER A 102 -9.12 5.53 -5.91
CA SER A 102 -8.05 5.31 -4.93
C SER A 102 -7.47 6.62 -4.38
N ILE A 103 -7.23 7.61 -5.23
CA ILE A 103 -6.70 8.92 -4.81
C ILE A 103 -7.74 9.64 -3.95
N THR A 104 -9.01 9.67 -4.36
CA THR A 104 -10.09 10.30 -3.58
C THR A 104 -10.26 9.66 -2.20
N TYR A 105 -10.18 8.33 -2.11
CA TYR A 105 -10.25 7.63 -0.82
C TYR A 105 -9.06 7.95 0.08
N LYS A 106 -7.82 7.95 -0.45
CA LYS A 106 -6.63 8.32 0.33
C LYS A 106 -6.71 9.74 0.88
N LEU A 107 -7.13 10.69 0.04
CA LEU A 107 -7.33 12.08 0.48
C LEU A 107 -8.41 12.20 1.55
N TYR A 108 -9.50 11.44 1.43
CA TYR A 108 -10.55 11.42 2.46
C TYR A 108 -10.01 10.89 3.80
N GLU A 109 -9.21 9.83 3.77
CA GLU A 109 -8.60 9.23 4.96
C GLU A 109 -7.62 10.19 5.63
N GLU A 110 -6.76 10.85 4.86
CA GLU A 110 -5.81 11.86 5.33
C GLU A 110 -6.50 13.03 6.03
N ILE A 111 -7.57 13.56 5.43
CA ILE A 111 -8.37 14.65 6.03
C ILE A 111 -9.08 14.18 7.31
N ALA A 112 -9.62 12.96 7.32
CA ALA A 112 -10.29 12.41 8.49
C ALA A 112 -9.30 12.21 9.66
N GLU A 113 -8.08 11.76 9.37
CA GLU A 113 -7.01 11.61 10.36
C GLU A 113 -6.59 12.96 10.94
N GLU A 114 -6.40 14.00 10.11
CA GLU A 114 -6.13 15.36 10.56
C GLU A 114 -7.21 15.90 11.51
N GLN A 115 -8.49 15.72 11.17
CA GLN A 115 -9.60 16.13 12.03
C GLN A 115 -9.61 15.38 13.38
N LEU A 116 -9.30 14.09 13.37
CA LEU A 116 -9.19 13.30 14.60
C LEU A 116 -8.02 13.77 15.48
N MET A 117 -6.90 14.12 14.86
CA MET A 117 -5.73 14.69 15.56
C MET A 117 -6.00 16.07 16.15
N GLU A 118 -6.82 16.91 15.51
CA GLU A 118 -7.23 18.21 16.03
C GLU A 118 -8.25 18.12 17.16
N MET A 119 -9.20 17.18 17.08
CA MET A 119 -10.25 17.02 18.08
C MET A 119 -9.79 16.30 19.36
N HIS A 120 -8.77 15.44 19.28
CA HIS A 120 -8.21 14.72 20.43
C HIS A 120 -6.77 15.17 20.74
N PRO A 121 -6.58 16.23 21.57
CA PRO A 121 -5.26 16.76 21.93
C PRO A 121 -4.36 15.73 22.65
N MET A 122 -4.92 14.62 23.15
CA MET A 122 -4.18 13.52 23.75
C MET A 122 -3.41 12.66 22.71
N MET A 123 -3.85 12.63 21.44
CA MET A 123 -3.12 11.98 20.33
C MET A 123 -1.87 12.77 19.94
N ARG A 124 -1.91 14.11 20.05
CA ARG A 124 -0.76 15.01 19.87
C ARG A 124 0.40 14.72 20.82
N GLN A 125 0.14 14.25 22.06
CA GLN A 125 1.19 13.96 23.04
C GLN A 125 1.87 12.60 22.84
N MET A 126 1.24 11.66 22.12
CA MET A 126 1.87 10.38 21.75
C MET A 126 2.75 10.50 20.51
N PHE A 127 2.37 11.34 19.54
CA PHE A 127 3.10 11.53 18.28
C PHE A 127 3.97 12.80 18.24
N GLY A 128 3.85 13.69 19.23
CA GLY A 128 4.60 14.97 19.30
C GLY A 128 5.85 14.96 20.17
N ASN A 129 6.32 13.79 20.62
CA ASN A 129 7.65 13.65 21.20
C ASN A 129 8.63 13.27 20.09
N GLU A 130 8.89 14.24 19.21
CA GLU A 130 10.21 14.40 18.59
C GLU A 130 11.19 14.96 19.64
#